data_AF-A0ABD1AUY7-F1
#
_entry.id   AF-A0ABD1AUY7-F1
#
_cell.length_a   1.000
_cell.length_b   1.000
_cell.length_c   1.000
_cell.angle_alpha   90.00
_cell.angle_beta   90.00
_cell.angle_gamma   90.00
#
_symmetry.space_group_name_H-M   'P 1'
#
loop_
_entity.id
_entity.type
_entity.pdbx_description
1 polymer ?
#
loop_
_entity_poly.entity_id
_entity_poly.type
_entity_poly.pdbx_seq_one_letter_code
_entity_poly.pdbx_strand_id
1 'polypeptide(L)'
;MSRLLSQTCLFADWGTLISWLSSRSPDVSTTLKRIAIQATIYFLWRERNNRLHNSISASSHLVFSQIDRSIKDTLLARRHLKGCSRLLSQWFTRA
;
A
#
# COMPACT_ATOMS: atom_id res chain seq x y z
N MET A 1 -8.42 -5.87 -0.36
CA MET A 1 -7.76 -5.20 -1.50
C MET A 1 -8.70 -4.32 -2.33
N SER A 2 -10.00 -4.23 -1.98
CA SER A 2 -11.02 -3.40 -2.63
C SER A 2 -11.02 -1.92 -2.21
N ARG A 3 -10.12 -1.50 -1.32
CA ARG A 3 -10.19 -0.22 -0.59
C ARG A 3 -9.52 0.97 -1.30
N LEU A 4 -8.73 0.70 -2.34
CA LEU A 4 -8.12 1.71 -3.21
C LEU A 4 -8.39 1.46 -4.70
N LEU A 5 -8.95 0.30 -5.03
CA LEU A 5 -9.06 -0.21 -6.39
C LEU A 5 -10.54 -0.50 -6.67
N SER A 6 -11.29 0.53 -7.03
CA SER A 6 -12.64 0.38 -7.57
C SER A 6 -12.64 -0.15 -9.02
N GLN A 7 -11.47 -0.36 -9.61
CA GLN A 7 -11.30 -0.86 -10.98
C GLN A 7 -10.27 -1.98 -10.97
N THR A 8 -10.74 -3.17 -11.32
CA THR A 8 -10.08 -4.47 -11.14
C THR A 8 -8.83 -4.70 -12.00
N CYS A 9 -8.25 -3.68 -12.64
CA CYS A 9 -6.98 -3.78 -13.37
C CYS A 9 -6.37 -2.39 -13.68
N LEU A 10 -6.02 -1.60 -12.66
CA LEU A 10 -5.51 -0.23 -12.90
C LEU A 10 -4.02 -0.13 -13.25
N PHE A 11 -3.23 -1.19 -13.05
CA PHE A 11 -1.79 -1.15 -13.25
C PHE A 11 -1.33 -2.33 -14.10
N ALA A 12 -1.47 -2.19 -15.42
CA ALA A 12 -1.03 -3.19 -16.39
C ALA A 12 0.51 -3.25 -16.50
N ASP A 13 1.20 -2.16 -16.18
CA ASP A 13 2.64 -2.02 -16.28
C ASP A 13 3.20 -1.00 -15.28
N TRP A 14 4.54 -0.91 -15.20
CA TRP A 14 5.22 0.05 -14.32
C TRP A 14 4.95 1.51 -14.71
N GLY A 15 4.76 1.80 -16.00
CA GLY A 15 4.50 3.15 -16.49
C GLY A 15 3.16 3.70 -15.99
N THR A 16 2.09 2.90 -16.10
CA THR A 16 0.75 3.23 -15.58
C THR A 16 0.77 3.42 -14.05
N LEU A 17 1.54 2.58 -13.33
CA LEU A 17 1.74 2.73 -11.89
C LEU A 17 2.46 4.03 -11.53
N ILE A 18 3.57 4.35 -12.19
CA ILE A 18 4.37 5.56 -11.94
C ILE A 18 3.58 6.82 -12.31
N SER A 19 2.84 6.78 -13.41
CA SER A 19 1.94 7.85 -13.84
C SER A 19 0.87 8.10 -12.77
N TRP A 20 0.23 7.05 -12.25
CA TRP A 20 -0.75 7.17 -11.17
C TRP A 20 -0.15 7.70 -9.86
N LEU A 21 1.06 7.26 -9.50
CA LEU A 21 1.81 7.78 -8.35
C LEU A 21 2.13 9.28 -8.47
N SER A 22 2.38 9.73 -9.69
CA SER A 22 2.69 11.13 -10.02
C SER A 22 1.43 11.98 -10.15
N SER A 23 0.30 11.36 -10.51
CA SER A 23 -0.99 12.05 -10.65
C SER A 23 -1.48 12.62 -9.32
N ARG A 24 -1.86 13.90 -9.35
CA ARG A 24 -2.48 14.57 -8.21
C ARG A 24 -3.96 14.19 -8.18
N SER A 25 -4.38 13.49 -7.13
CA SER A 25 -5.78 13.18 -6.89
C SER A 25 -6.32 14.12 -5.80
N PRO A 26 -7.52 14.69 -5.95
CA PRO A 26 -8.11 15.55 -4.93
C PRO A 26 -8.36 14.79 -3.62
N ASP A 27 -8.69 13.49 -3.72
CA ASP A 27 -9.17 12.72 -2.58
C ASP A 27 -8.09 11.87 -1.88
N VAL A 28 -6.94 11.65 -2.53
CA VAL A 28 -5.88 10.77 -2.01
C VAL A 28 -4.54 11.48 -2.06
N SER A 29 -3.93 11.62 -0.89
CA SER A 29 -2.59 12.19 -0.76
C SER A 29 -1.55 11.36 -1.53
N THR A 30 -0.66 12.04 -2.26
CA THR A 30 0.48 11.41 -2.94
C THR A 30 1.40 10.66 -1.97
N THR A 31 1.56 11.17 -0.75
CA THR A 31 2.30 10.47 0.31
C THR A 31 1.65 9.14 0.67
N LEU A 32 0.33 9.10 0.75
CA LEU A 32 -0.40 7.87 1.05
C LEU A 32 -0.26 6.84 -0.07
N LYS A 33 -0.36 7.28 -1.34
CA LYS A 33 -0.10 6.43 -2.52
C LYS A 33 1.30 5.81 -2.44
N ARG A 34 2.32 6.62 -2.13
CA ARG A 34 3.72 6.17 -2.03
C ARG A 34 3.93 5.14 -0.93
N ILE A 35 3.40 5.38 0.27
CA ILE A 35 3.48 4.43 1.40
C ILE A 35 2.81 3.11 1.02
N ALA A 36 1.62 3.16 0.42
CA ALA A 36 0.88 1.97 0.02
C ALA A 36 1.63 1.14 -1.05
N ILE A 37 2.18 1.79 -2.08
CA ILE A 37 2.96 1.10 -3.12
C ILE A 37 4.26 0.54 -2.57
N GLN A 38 4.98 1.29 -1.74
CA GLN A 38 6.23 0.81 -1.13
C GLN A 38 5.97 -0.46 -0.30
N ALA A 39 4.95 -0.45 0.55
CA ALA A 39 4.57 -1.62 1.34
C ALA A 39 4.19 -2.79 0.43
N THR A 40 3.36 -2.55 -0.58
CA THR A 40 2.89 -3.59 -1.51
C THR A 40 4.06 -4.25 -2.25
N ILE A 41 4.96 -3.47 -2.85
CA ILE A 41 6.13 -3.99 -3.57
C ILE A 41 7.02 -4.81 -2.62
N TYR A 42 7.29 -4.28 -1.43
CA TYR A 42 8.14 -4.95 -0.45
C TYR A 42 7.57 -6.32 -0.03
N PHE A 43 6.28 -6.39 0.34
CA PHE A 43 5.69 -7.64 0.80
C PHE A 43 5.50 -8.67 -0.32
N LEU A 44 5.24 -8.24 -1.55
CA LEU A 44 5.21 -9.15 -2.71
C LEU A 44 6.59 -9.71 -3.03
N TRP A 45 7.62 -8.86 -3.04
CA TRP A 45 9.00 -9.29 -3.21
C TRP A 45 9.42 -10.27 -2.10
N ARG A 46 9.08 -9.94 -0.83
CA ARG A 46 9.40 -10.79 0.33
C ARG A 46 8.71 -12.14 0.26
N GLU A 47 7.43 -12.19 -0.11
CA GLU A 47 6.70 -13.45 -0.29
C GLU A 47 7.38 -14.29 -1.37
N ARG A 48 7.63 -13.71 -2.55
CA ARG A 48 8.22 -14.43 -3.68
C ARG A 48 9.57 -15.05 -3.30
N ASN A 49 10.39 -14.29 -2.59
CA ASN A 49 11.70 -14.74 -2.14
C ASN A 49 11.60 -15.81 -1.05
N ASN A 50 10.64 -15.71 -0.13
CA ASN A 50 10.40 -16.77 0.85
C ASN A 50 9.98 -18.07 0.20
N ARG A 51 9.12 -18.01 -0.83
CA ARG A 51 8.74 -19.20 -1.58
C ARG A 51 9.94 -19.80 -2.31
N LEU A 52 10.78 -18.96 -2.93
CA LEU A 52 11.94 -19.41 -3.70
C LEU A 52 13.06 -20.00 -2.82
N HIS A 53 13.40 -19.34 -1.72
CA HIS A 53 14.60 -19.69 -0.93
C HIS A 53 14.29 -20.52 0.31
N ASN A 54 13.10 -20.36 0.89
CA ASN A 54 12.73 -21.03 2.14
C ASN A 54 11.63 -22.08 1.93
N SER A 55 11.08 -22.21 0.71
CA SER A 55 9.90 -23.06 0.42
C SER A 55 8.68 -22.74 1.30
N ILE A 56 8.63 -21.54 1.88
CA ILE A 56 7.53 -21.06 2.72
C ILE A 56 6.62 -20.18 1.88
N SER A 57 5.35 -20.56 1.78
CA SER A 57 4.33 -19.77 1.09
C SER A 57 3.35 -19.17 2.10
N ALA A 58 3.02 -17.89 1.92
CA ALA A 58 2.00 -17.21 2.70
C ALA A 58 0.69 -17.19 1.90
N SER A 59 -0.46 -17.31 2.58
CA SER A 59 -1.74 -17.09 1.91
C SER A 59 -1.85 -15.62 1.47
N SER A 60 -2.57 -15.38 0.37
CA SER A 60 -2.82 -14.02 -0.13
C SER A 60 -3.44 -13.13 0.96
N HIS A 61 -4.37 -13.68 1.76
CA HIS A 61 -4.95 -13.02 2.92
C HIS A 61 -3.90 -12.56 3.94
N LEU A 62 -2.94 -13.42 4.27
CA LEU A 62 -1.86 -13.08 5.21
C LEU A 62 -0.99 -11.95 4.67
N VAL A 63 -0.61 -12.01 3.40
CA VAL A 63 0.19 -10.95 2.75
C VAL A 63 -0.59 -9.62 2.77
N PHE A 64 -1.90 -9.64 2.50
CA PHE A 64 -2.74 -8.43 2.61
C PHE A 64 -2.79 -7.87 4.02
N SER A 65 -2.94 -8.73 5.02
CA SER A 65 -2.94 -8.30 6.42
C SER A 65 -1.59 -7.66 6.81
N GLN A 66 -0.48 -8.19 6.31
CA GLN A 66 0.85 -7.64 6.55
C GLN A 66 1.03 -6.26 5.89
N ILE A 67 0.57 -6.10 4.65
CA ILE A 67 0.59 -4.81 3.94
C ILE A 67 -0.25 -3.77 4.69
N ASP A 68 -1.50 -4.09 5.02
CA ASP A 68 -2.40 -3.17 5.71
C ASP A 68 -1.85 -2.75 7.08
N ARG A 69 -1.31 -3.70 7.84
CA ARG A 69 -0.67 -3.42 9.12
C ARG A 69 0.56 -2.52 8.96
N SER A 70 1.43 -2.79 8.00
CA SER A 70 2.62 -1.97 7.75
C SER A 70 2.28 -0.53 7.37
N ILE A 71 1.22 -0.33 6.58
CA ILE A 71 0.74 1.01 6.22
C ILE A 71 0.22 1.71 7.47
N LYS A 72 -0.63 1.05 8.28
CA LYS A 72 -1.14 1.61 9.54
C LYS A 72 -0.02 1.98 10.51
N ASP A 73 0.95 1.09 10.72
CA ASP A 73 2.08 1.31 11.62
C ASP A 73 2.93 2.50 11.14
N THR A 74 3.17 2.62 9.83
CA THR A 74 3.89 3.76 9.25
C THR A 74 3.14 5.09 9.46
N LEU A 75 1.83 5.09 9.28
CA LEU A 75 1.00 6.27 9.49
C LEU A 75 0.89 6.65 10.97
N LEU A 76 0.78 5.66 11.87
CA LEU A 76 0.74 5.85 13.32
C LEU A 76 2.06 6.43 13.83
N ALA A 77 3.20 5.88 13.41
CA ALA A 77 4.53 6.37 13.78
C ALA A 77 4.72 7.84 13.38
N ARG A 78 4.07 8.29 12.30
CA ARG A 78 4.15 9.66 11.79
C ARG A 78 3.00 10.55 12.25
N ARG A 79 2.04 10.06 13.05
CA ARG A 79 0.80 10.78 13.43
C ARG A 79 1.07 12.16 14.05
N HIS A 80 2.15 12.28 14.82
CA HIS A 80 2.53 13.50 15.52
C HIS A 80 3.22 14.54 14.61
N LEU A 81 3.59 14.19 13.38
CA LEU A 81 4.12 15.12 12.40
C LEU A 81 2.96 15.93 11.77
N LYS A 82 3.19 17.24 11.58
CA LYS A 82 2.19 18.14 10.99
C LYS A 82 1.69 17.57 9.64
N GLY A 83 0.37 17.49 9.49
CA GLY A 83 -0.30 17.01 8.27
C GLY A 83 -0.47 15.48 8.15
N CYS A 84 0.12 14.68 9.04
CA CYS A 84 0.01 13.21 8.99
C CYS A 84 -1.26 12.66 9.66
N SER A 85 -1.85 13.38 10.62
CA SER A 85 -3.15 13.00 11.21
C SER A 85 -4.23 12.85 10.14
N ARG A 86 -4.24 13.74 9.13
CA ARG A 86 -5.15 13.66 7.98
C ARG A 86 -4.91 12.42 7.11
N LEU A 87 -3.65 11.98 6.96
CA LEU A 87 -3.31 10.77 6.19
C LEU A 87 -3.83 9.51 6.88
N LEU A 88 -3.72 9.46 8.20
CA LEU A 88 -4.25 8.38 9.03
C LEU A 88 -5.77 8.30 8.87
N SER A 89 -6.48 9.42 9.02
CA SER A 89 -7.93 9.48 8.81
C SER A 89 -8.31 9.04 7.39
N GLN A 90 -7.61 9.51 6.34
CA GLN A 90 -7.87 9.11 4.95
C GLN A 90 -7.74 7.59 4.73
N TRP A 91 -6.82 6.92 5.43
CA TRP A 91 -6.68 5.46 5.36
C TRP A 91 -7.81 4.72 6.07
N PHE A 92 -8.20 5.18 7.27
CA PHE A 92 -9.24 4.53 8.07
C PHE A 92 -10.67 4.81 7.55
N THR A 93 -10.94 5.96 6.95
CA THR A 93 -12.27 6.29 6.37
C THR A 93 -12.61 5.44 5.15
N ARG A 94 -11.60 4.85 4.49
CA ARG A 94 -11.79 3.95 3.33
C ARG A 94 -11.62 2.46 3.70
N ALA A 95 -11.65 2.14 5.00
CA ALA A 95 -11.65 0.77 5.52
C ALA A 95 -13.04 0.15 5.47
#